data_AF-A0A918TK16-F1
#
_entry.id   AF-A0A918TK16-F1
#
_cell.length_a   1.000
_cell.length_b   1.000
_cell.length_c   1.000
_cell.angle_alpha   90.00
_cell.angle_beta   90.00
_cell.angle_gamma   90.00
#
_symmetry.space_group_name_H-M   'P 1'
#
loop_
_entity.id
_entity.type
_entity.pdbx_description
1 polymer ?
#
loop_
_entity_poly.entity_id
_entity_poly.type
_entity_poly.pdbx_seq_one_letter_code
_entity_poly.pdbx_strand_id
1 'polypeptide(L)'
;MEMSGNELMTRLAAAEAGVNLDRLIRRKLTEADWGRIAKVADQLATAKNSVLDDSANLTLSKIRARMRWMTSRGKHPRHRRRRLPPAHAP
;
A
#
# COMPACT_ATOMS: atom_id res chain seq x y z
N MET A 1 9.52 -14.52 2.41
CA MET A 1 9.39 -13.21 1.74
C MET A 1 10.04 -12.20 2.66
N GLU A 2 11.10 -11.55 2.22
CA GLU A 2 11.99 -10.75 3.06
C GLU A 2 11.63 -9.25 3.08
N MET A 3 10.59 -8.84 2.36
CA MET A 3 10.19 -7.43 2.20
C MET A 3 8.77 -7.22 2.71
N SER A 4 8.60 -6.28 3.64
CA SER A 4 7.27 -5.98 4.21
C SER A 4 6.39 -5.19 3.23
N GLY A 5 5.07 -5.24 3.42
CA GLY A 5 4.13 -4.43 2.64
C GLY A 5 4.41 -2.92 2.74
N ASN A 6 4.91 -2.45 3.89
CA ASN A 6 5.33 -1.06 4.05
C ASN A 6 6.52 -0.73 3.14
N GLU A 7 7.52 -1.61 3.07
CA GLU A 7 8.70 -1.41 2.23
C GLU A 7 8.35 -1.42 0.74
N LEU A 8 7.41 -2.29 0.34
CA LEU A 8 6.87 -2.32 -1.02
C LEU A 8 6.13 -1.02 -1.32
N MET A 9 5.31 -0.52 -0.40
CA MET A 9 4.62 0.75 -0.58
C MET A 9 5.56 1.95 -0.64
N THR A 10 6.61 1.98 0.17
CA THR A 10 7.62 3.04 0.11
C THR A 10 8.32 3.05 -1.25
N ARG A 11 8.67 1.87 -1.79
CA ARG A 11 9.25 1.76 -3.13
C ARG A 11 8.28 2.21 -4.22
N LEU A 12 7.02 1.79 -4.14
CA LEU A 12 6.00 2.18 -5.11
C LEU A 12 5.77 3.70 -5.08
N ALA A 13 5.63 4.30 -3.90
CA ALA A 13 5.44 5.74 -3.76
C ALA A 13 6.64 6.54 -4.25
N ALA A 14 7.88 6.10 -3.96
CA ALA A 14 9.09 6.75 -4.47
C ALA A 14 9.16 6.72 -6.00
N ALA A 15 8.90 5.54 -6.59
CA ALA A 15 8.92 5.35 -8.04
C ALA A 15 7.87 6.21 -8.74
N GLU A 16 6.63 6.19 -8.25
CA GLU A 16 5.51 6.95 -8.83
C GLU A 16 5.70 8.47 -8.67
N ALA A 17 6.26 8.93 -7.55
CA ALA A 17 6.54 10.35 -7.32
C ALA A 17 7.77 10.87 -8.08
N GLY A 18 8.57 9.99 -8.69
CA GLY A 18 9.87 10.34 -9.28
C GLY A 18 10.85 10.89 -8.24
N VAL A 19 10.80 10.36 -7.02
CA VAL A 19 11.67 10.76 -5.90
C VAL A 19 12.66 9.63 -5.64
N ASN A 20 13.92 9.97 -5.40
CA ASN A 20 14.93 8.98 -5.09
C ASN A 20 14.58 8.22 -3.79
N LEU A 21 14.48 6.90 -3.89
CA LEU A 21 14.10 6.01 -2.78
C LEU A 21 15.01 6.19 -1.55
N ASP A 22 16.30 6.38 -1.76
CA ASP A 22 17.27 6.57 -0.68
C ASP A 22 17.00 7.85 0.10
N ARG A 23 16.65 8.94 -0.59
CA ARG A 23 16.23 10.20 0.04
C ARG A 23 14.96 10.03 0.86
N LEU A 24 14.00 9.25 0.36
CA LEU A 24 12.76 8.95 1.07
C LEU A 24 13.01 8.11 2.34
N ILE A 25 13.77 7.02 2.23
CA ILE A 25 14.07 6.12 3.36
C ILE A 25 14.91 6.83 4.42
N ARG A 26 15.90 7.64 4.01
CA ARG A 26 16.78 8.39 4.92
C ARG A 26 16.20 9.72 5.40
N ARG A 27 14.95 10.04 5.04
CA ARG A 27 14.25 11.28 5.39
C ARG A 27 14.97 12.56 4.95
N LYS A 28 15.71 12.50 3.83
CA LYS A 28 16.44 13.61 3.21
C LYS A 28 15.67 14.18 2.02
N LEU A 29 14.40 14.50 2.25
CA LEU A 29 13.50 15.03 1.22
C LEU A 29 13.52 16.56 1.22
N THR A 30 13.47 17.14 0.03
CA THR A 30 13.19 18.57 -0.13
C THR A 30 11.70 18.85 0.04
N GLU A 31 11.30 20.11 0.24
CA GLU A 31 9.88 20.49 0.33
C GLU A 31 9.09 20.08 -0.93
N ALA A 32 9.71 20.22 -2.11
CA ALA A 32 9.13 19.77 -3.37
C ALA A 32 8.97 18.24 -3.43
N ASP A 33 9.91 17.48 -2.88
CA ASP A 33 9.81 16.02 -2.82
C ASP A 33 8.68 15.59 -1.88
N TRP A 34 8.52 16.28 -0.75
CA TRP A 34 7.40 16.04 0.18
C TRP A 34 6.05 16.25 -0.49
N GLY A 35 5.88 17.35 -1.23
CA GLY A 35 4.65 17.61 -1.98
C GLY A 35 4.33 16.51 -3.01
N ARG A 36 5.35 16.03 -3.74
CA ARG A 36 5.17 14.94 -4.72
C ARG A 36 4.80 13.61 -4.06
N ILE A 37 5.49 13.24 -2.98
CA ILE A 37 5.22 12.01 -2.23
C ILE A 37 3.82 12.04 -1.61
N ALA A 38 3.41 13.17 -1.01
CA ALA A 38 2.09 13.32 -0.41
C ALA A 38 0.97 13.14 -1.46
N LYS A 39 1.11 13.78 -2.62
CA LYS A 39 0.16 13.64 -3.74
C LYS A 39 0.01 12.17 -4.18
N VAL A 40 1.13 11.47 -4.35
CA VAL A 40 1.14 10.06 -4.76
C VAL A 40 0.58 9.16 -3.66
N ALA A 41 0.88 9.44 -2.40
CA ALA A 41 0.31 8.70 -1.27
C ALA A 41 -1.22 8.79 -1.24
N ASP A 42 -1.79 9.97 -1.50
CA ASP A 42 -3.25 10.16 -1.60
C ASP A 42 -3.86 9.40 -2.79
N GLN A 43 -3.17 9.40 -3.94
CA GLN A 43 -3.59 8.63 -5.12
C GLN A 43 -3.59 7.13 -4.83
N LEU A 44 -2.54 6.62 -4.17
CA LEU A 44 -2.44 5.22 -3.78
C LEU A 44 -3.48 4.85 -2.72
N ALA A 45 -3.77 5.74 -1.77
CA ALA A 45 -4.79 5.53 -0.74
C ALA A 45 -6.21 5.47 -1.31
N THR A 46 -6.47 6.16 -2.42
CA THR A 46 -7.76 6.19 -3.12
C THR A 46 -7.86 5.18 -4.26
N ALA A 47 -6.77 4.48 -4.59
CA ALA A 47 -6.74 3.45 -5.61
C ALA A 47 -7.66 2.27 -5.22
N LYS A 48 -8.72 2.09 -6.00
CA LYS A 48 -9.73 1.03 -5.77
C LYS A 48 -9.38 -0.29 -6.45
N ASN A 49 -8.27 -0.37 -7.18
CA ASN A 49 -7.92 -1.49 -8.05
C ASN A 49 -6.56 -2.13 -7.72
N SER A 50 -5.95 -1.79 -6.59
CA SER A 50 -4.68 -2.37 -6.12
C SER A 50 -4.91 -3.37 -4.97
N VAL A 51 -4.14 -4.45 -4.96
CA VAL A 51 -4.11 -5.45 -3.88
C VAL A 51 -2.65 -5.70 -3.51
N LEU A 52 -2.32 -5.54 -2.22
CA LEU A 52 -1.02 -5.86 -1.66
C LEU A 52 -1.17 -7.00 -0.66
N ASP A 53 -0.44 -8.10 -0.87
CA ASP A 53 -0.39 -9.26 0.01
C ASP A 53 1.07 -9.54 0.36
N ASP A 54 1.47 -9.24 1.60
CA ASP A 54 2.82 -9.42 2.14
C ASP A 54 2.89 -10.63 3.10
N SER A 55 1.90 -11.54 3.04
CA SER A 55 1.84 -12.70 3.91
C SER A 55 3.07 -13.61 3.74
N ALA A 56 3.73 -13.95 4.84
CA ALA A 56 4.83 -14.91 4.83
C ALA A 56 4.37 -16.31 4.37
N ASN A 57 5.26 -17.06 3.71
CA ASN A 57 5.05 -18.47 3.32
C ASN A 57 3.81 -18.72 2.42
N LEU A 58 3.54 -17.79 1.49
CA LEU A 58 2.55 -17.98 0.43
C LEU A 58 3.00 -19.07 -0.55
N THR A 59 2.15 -20.09 -0.73
CA THR A 59 2.32 -21.10 -1.78
C THR A 59 1.48 -20.73 -3.00
N LEU A 60 1.83 -21.25 -4.17
CA LEU A 60 1.10 -21.01 -5.41
C LEU A 60 -0.40 -21.39 -5.30
N SER A 61 -0.71 -22.47 -4.59
CA SER A 61 -2.08 -22.90 -4.32
C SER A 61 -2.88 -21.88 -3.50
N LYS A 62 -2.26 -21.27 -2.47
CA LYS A 62 -2.87 -20.21 -1.67
C LYS A 62 -3.13 -18.95 -2.51
N ILE A 63 -2.17 -18.55 -3.34
CA ILE A 63 -2.31 -17.40 -4.26
C ILE A 63 -3.49 -17.65 -5.22
N ARG A 64 -3.54 -18.81 -5.90
CA ARG A 64 -4.63 -19.17 -6.81
C ARG A 64 -6.00 -19.21 -6.12
N ALA A 65 -6.07 -19.74 -4.89
CA ALA A 65 -7.30 -19.77 -4.12
C ALA A 65 -7.75 -18.34 -3.75
N ARG A 66 -6.82 -17.47 -3.33
CA ARG A 66 -7.06 -16.06 -3.01
C ARG A 66 -7.59 -15.30 -4.21
N MET A 67 -6.95 -15.44 -5.37
CA MET A 67 -7.37 -14.81 -6.62
C MET A 67 -8.79 -15.24 -7.01
N ARG A 68 -9.06 -16.56 -7.06
CA ARG A 68 -10.41 -17.07 -7.37
C ARG A 68 -11.47 -16.55 -6.41
N TRP A 69 -11.15 -16.49 -5.12
CA TRP A 69 -12.05 -15.92 -4.10
C TRP A 69 -12.31 -14.42 -4.28
N MET A 70 -11.31 -13.64 -4.72
CA MET A 70 -11.47 -12.22 -5.00
C MET A 70 -12.39 -12.01 -6.21
N THR A 71 -12.18 -12.78 -7.28
CA THR A 71 -13.00 -12.76 -8.49
C THR A 71 -14.44 -13.19 -8.21
N SER A 72 -14.65 -14.27 -7.45
CA SER A 72 -15.99 -14.82 -7.20
C SER A 72 -16.87 -13.94 -6.32
N ARG A 73 -16.30 -13.15 -5.42
CA ARG A 73 -17.06 -12.26 -4.52
C ARG A 73 -17.44 -10.92 -5.15
N GLY A 74 -17.15 -10.70 -6.43
CA GLY A 74 -17.34 -9.40 -7.09
C GLY A 74 -16.59 -8.28 -6.34
N LYS A 75 -15.58 -8.65 -5.54
CA LYS A 75 -14.75 -7.69 -4.81
C LYS A 75 -13.72 -7.14 -5.79
N HIS A 76 -14.18 -6.26 -6.67
CA HIS A 76 -13.36 -5.11 -7.04
C HIS A 76 -12.81 -4.51 -5.73
N PRO A 77 -11.53 -4.13 -5.64
CA PRO A 77 -10.90 -3.86 -4.34
C PRO A 77 -11.66 -2.79 -3.53
N ARG A 78 -12.51 -3.26 -2.60
CA ARG A 78 -13.23 -2.40 -1.68
C ARG A 78 -12.40 -2.29 -0.43
N HIS A 79 -11.93 -1.07 -0.17
CA HIS A 79 -11.23 -0.66 1.04
C HIS A 79 -11.78 -1.41 2.27
N ARG A 80 -10.95 -2.24 2.91
CA ARG A 80 -11.14 -2.52 4.33
C ARG A 80 -10.79 -1.23 5.06
N ARG A 81 -11.76 -0.33 5.23
CA ARG A 81 -11.65 0.70 6.26
C ARG A 81 -11.46 -0.03 7.58
N ARG A 82 -10.24 -0.02 8.10
CA ARG A 82 -9.94 -0.37 9.48
C ARG A 82 -10.76 0.60 10.31
N ARG A 83 -11.87 0.13 10.89
CA ARG A 83 -12.64 0.94 11.86
C ARG A 83 -11.66 1.26 12.99
N LEU A 84 -11.25 2.52 13.10
CA LEU A 84 -10.66 3.01 14.34
C LEU A 84 -11.74 2.87 15.42
N PRO A 85 -11.41 2.37 16.62
CA PRO A 85 -12.34 2.42 17.74
C PRO A 85 -12.72 3.88 18.04
N PRO A 86 -13.96 4.16 18.48
CA PRO A 86 -14.36 5.51 18.81
C PRO A 86 -13.44 6.05 19.91
N ALA A 87 -12.88 7.24 19.68
CA ALA A 87 -12.19 7.97 20.72
C ALA A 87 -13.19 8.23 21.85
N HIS A 88 -12.94 7.68 23.03
CA HIS A 88 -13.58 8.14 24.25
C HIS A 88 -13.23 9.62 24.40
N ALA A 89 -14.21 10.49 24.23
CA ALA A 89 -14.13 11.88 24.68
C ALA A 89 -14.43 11.92 26.19
N PRO A 90 -13.80 12.85 26.93
CA PRO A 90 -13.91 12.96 28.39
C PRO A 90 -15.31 13.33 28.88
#